data_AF-A0A847N1M8-F1
#
_entry.id   AF-A0A847N1M8-F1
#
_cell.length_a   1.000
_cell.length_b   1.000
_cell.length_c   1.000
_cell.angle_alpha   90.00
_cell.angle_beta   90.00
_cell.angle_gamma   90.00
#
_symmetry.space_group_name_H-M   'P 1'
#
loop_
_entity.id
_entity.type
_entity.pdbx_description
1 polymer ?
#
loop_
_entity_poly.entity_id
_entity_poly.type
_entity_poly.pdbx_seq_one_letter_code
_entity_poly.pdbx_strand_id
1 'polypeptide(L)'
;VHEKGIFELWLAGRNRGIQAHVREELRGRIPSSYVLVEEAKGEDAIVLYTPAQPPDFTDVTLLTAQLCTLMQTMLQDLQPLLS
;
A
#
# COMPACT_ATOMS: atom_id res chain seq x y z
N VAL A 1 -15.36 12.62 -7.48
CA VAL A 1 -14.41 11.50 -7.65
C VAL A 1 -14.15 10.97 -6.25
N HIS A 2 -14.83 9.90 -5.86
CA HIS A 2 -14.60 9.28 -4.56
C HIS A 2 -13.30 8.47 -4.67
N GLU A 3 -12.24 9.04 -4.11
CA GLU A 3 -10.98 8.37 -3.86
C GLU A 3 -11.29 7.13 -3.01
N LYS A 4 -10.81 5.95 -3.41
CA LYS A 4 -11.25 4.66 -2.84
C LYS A 4 -10.87 4.47 -1.35
N GLY A 5 -10.24 5.46 -0.71
CA GLY A 5 -9.77 5.37 0.66
C GLY A 5 -8.68 4.32 0.84
N ILE A 6 -7.93 4.02 -0.23
CA ILE A 6 -6.88 3.00 -0.24
C ILE A 6 -5.51 3.65 -0.23
N PHE A 7 -4.55 2.97 0.39
CA PHE A 7 -3.14 3.27 0.28
C PHE A 7 -2.52 2.39 -0.78
N GLU A 8 -1.59 2.97 -1.53
CA GLU A 8 -0.89 2.28 -2.60
C GLU A 8 0.62 2.37 -2.38
N LEU A 9 1.31 1.25 -2.54
CA LEU A 9 2.77 1.17 -2.50
C LEU A 9 3.29 0.89 -3.89
N TRP A 10 4.16 1.78 -4.38
CA TRP A 10 4.75 1.72 -5.71
C TRP A 10 6.27 1.72 -5.61
N LEU A 11 6.94 1.21 -6.63
CA LEU A 11 8.38 1.43 -6.78
C LEU A 11 8.61 2.85 -7.31
N ALA A 12 9.60 3.55 -6.76
CA ALA A 12 9.94 4.92 -7.17
C ALA A 12 10.29 5.04 -8.67
N GLY A 13 10.69 3.93 -9.31
CA GLY A 13 10.96 3.85 -10.74
C GLY A 13 9.92 3.01 -11.49
N ARG A 14 9.45 3.52 -12.64
CA ARG A 14 8.59 2.77 -13.57
C ARG A 14 9.43 1.85 -14.46
N ASN A 15 9.85 0.73 -13.91
CA ASN A 15 10.47 -0.37 -14.67
C ASN A 15 9.62 -1.64 -14.53
N ARG A 16 8.92 -2.02 -15.60
CA ARG A 16 7.97 -3.15 -15.59
C ARG A 16 8.63 -4.48 -15.24
N GLY A 17 9.87 -4.72 -15.66
CA GLY A 17 10.61 -5.94 -15.31
C GLY A 17 10.92 -6.01 -13.82
N ILE A 18 11.39 -4.91 -13.22
CA ILE A 18 11.65 -4.83 -11.78
C ILE A 18 10.34 -4.96 -10.99
N GLN A 19 9.27 -4.31 -11.42
CA GLN A 19 7.95 -4.44 -10.78
C GLN A 19 7.44 -5.88 -10.80
N ALA A 20 7.60 -6.60 -11.92
CA ALA A 20 7.22 -8.01 -12.01
C ALA A 20 8.06 -8.89 -11.09
N HIS A 21 9.37 -8.66 -11.03
CA HIS A 21 10.26 -9.38 -10.12
C HIS A 21 9.88 -9.17 -8.66
N VAL A 22 9.70 -7.92 -8.22
CA VAL A 22 9.30 -7.59 -6.85
C VAL A 22 7.92 -8.17 -6.52
N ARG A 23 6.97 -8.16 -7.46
CA ARG A 23 5.66 -8.81 -7.24
C ARG A 23 5.81 -10.29 -6.91
N GLU A 24 6.68 -10.99 -7.62
CA GLU A 24 6.92 -12.41 -7.36
C GLU A 24 7.66 -12.63 -6.03
N GLU A 25 8.63 -11.79 -5.68
CA GLU A 25 9.32 -11.85 -4.38
C GLU A 25 8.40 -11.59 -3.18
N LEU A 26 7.36 -10.78 -3.37
CA LEU A 26 6.37 -10.46 -2.34
C LEU A 26 5.25 -11.50 -2.26
N ARG A 27 5.09 -12.34 -3.29
CA ARG A 27 4.04 -13.36 -3.35
C ARG A 27 4.17 -14.33 -2.17
N GLY A 28 3.12 -14.40 -1.35
CA GLY A 28 3.10 -15.23 -0.14
C GLY A 28 3.91 -14.70 1.04
N ARG A 29 4.58 -13.54 0.91
CA ARG A 29 5.31 -12.86 2.01
C ARG A 29 4.57 -11.64 2.55
N ILE A 30 3.65 -11.04 1.78
CA ILE A 30 2.85 -9.91 2.27
C ILE A 30 1.88 -10.35 3.38
N PRO A 31 1.67 -9.52 4.42
CA PRO A 31 0.63 -9.78 5.42
C PRO A 31 -0.77 -9.79 4.79
N SER A 32 -1.71 -10.51 5.41
CA SER A 32 -3.08 -10.68 4.89
C SER A 32 -3.92 -9.40 4.86
N SER A 33 -3.51 -8.35 5.58
CA SER A 33 -4.10 -7.01 5.53
C SER A 33 -3.80 -6.26 4.23
N TYR A 34 -2.88 -6.77 3.42
CA TYR A 34 -2.46 -6.19 2.15
C TYR A 34 -2.92 -7.04 0.97
N VAL A 35 -3.08 -6.38 -0.18
CA VAL A 35 -3.39 -7.04 -1.45
C VAL A 35 -2.22 -6.84 -2.39
N LEU A 36 -1.65 -7.94 -2.87
CA LEU A 36 -0.68 -7.91 -3.97
C LEU A 36 -1.43 -7.56 -5.25
N VAL A 37 -0.93 -6.56 -5.96
CA VAL A 37 -1.53 -6.11 -7.22
C VAL A 37 -0.93 -6.89 -8.37
N GLU A 38 -1.78 -7.53 -9.17
CA GLU A 38 -1.33 -8.22 -10.39
C GLU A 38 -1.07 -7.23 -11.52
N GLU A 39 -0.29 -7.65 -12.52
CA GLU A 39 0.04 -6.78 -13.64
C GLU A 39 -1.22 -6.35 -14.40
N ALA A 40 -1.46 -5.04 -14.46
CA ALA A 40 -2.52 -4.46 -15.27
C ALA A 40 -2.02 -3.21 -15.99
N LYS A 41 -2.61 -2.95 -17.15
CA LYS A 41 -2.28 -1.76 -17.94
C LYS A 41 -2.66 -0.50 -17.16
N GLY A 42 -1.68 0.36 -16.91
CA GLY A 42 -1.87 1.63 -16.20
C GLY A 42 -1.80 1.51 -14.68
N GLU A 43 -1.56 0.31 -14.16
CA GLU A 43 -1.37 0.07 -12.73
C GLU A 43 0.11 0.21 -12.38
N ASP A 44 0.44 1.03 -11.40
CA ASP A 44 1.81 1.17 -10.88
C ASP A 44 1.92 0.65 -9.44
N ALA A 45 0.78 0.34 -8.81
CA ALA A 45 0.77 -0.28 -7.50
C ALA A 45 1.30 -1.70 -7.54
N ILE A 46 2.10 -2.00 -6.52
CA ILE A 46 2.59 -3.34 -6.20
C ILE A 46 1.76 -3.92 -5.07
N VAL A 47 1.42 -3.08 -4.09
CA VAL A 47 0.63 -3.47 -2.92
C VAL A 47 -0.43 -2.41 -2.65
N LEU A 48 -1.64 -2.86 -2.34
CA LEU A 48 -2.72 -2.03 -1.83
C LEU A 48 -3.00 -2.36 -0.37
N TYR A 49 -3.38 -1.34 0.39
CA TYR A 49 -3.89 -1.48 1.74
C TYR A 49 -5.22 -0.73 1.86
N THR A 50 -6.23 -1.41 2.37
CA THR A 50 -7.53 -0.80 2.69
C THR A 50 -7.67 -0.72 4.21
N PRO A 51 -7.76 0.48 4.80
CA PRO A 51 -8.03 0.63 6.22
C PRO A 51 -9.33 -0.10 6.61
N ALA A 52 -9.33 -0.78 7.76
CA ALA A 52 -10.50 -1.52 8.24
C ALA A 52 -11.71 -0.60 8.52
N GLN A 53 -11.45 0.67 8.83
CA GLN A 53 -12.46 1.70 8.98
C GLN A 53 -12.19 2.84 8.01
N PRO A 54 -13.22 3.38 7.34
CA PRO A 54 -13.04 4.51 6.45
C PRO A 54 -12.59 5.74 7.25
N PRO A 55 -11.74 6.61 6.68
CA PRO A 55 -11.31 7.82 7.36
C PRO A 55 -12.49 8.76 7.59
N ASP A 56 -12.54 9.40 8.77
CA ASP A 56 -13.46 10.49 9.03
C ASP A 56 -12.84 11.79 8.49
N PHE A 57 -13.43 12.35 7.43
CA PHE A 57 -12.96 13.59 6.81
C PHE A 57 -13.49 14.85 7.49
N THR A 58 -14.35 14.73 8.50
CA THR A 58 -14.94 15.87 9.22
C THR A 58 -14.06 16.38 10.37
N ASP A 59 -13.19 15.52 10.91
CA ASP A 59 -12.20 15.87 11.92
C ASP A 59 -10.77 15.70 11.38
N VAL A 60 -10.20 16.81 10.90
CA VAL A 60 -8.86 16.85 10.31
C VAL A 60 -7.76 16.47 11.31
N THR A 61 -7.95 16.76 12.60
CA THR A 61 -6.96 16.44 13.63
C THR A 61 -6.90 14.94 13.86
N LEU A 62 -8.07 14.32 14.03
CA LEU A 62 -8.19 12.87 14.17
C LEU A 62 -7.70 12.14 12.91
N LEU A 63 -8.10 12.62 11.73
CA LEU A 63 -7.65 12.08 10.45
C LEU A 63 -6.12 12.10 10.34
N THR A 64 -5.49 13.23 10.66
CA THR A 64 -4.02 13.35 10.60
C THR A 64 -3.35 12.34 11.52
N ALA A 65 -3.84 12.19 12.75
CA ALA A 65 -3.30 11.21 13.70
C ALA A 65 -3.45 9.77 13.19
N GLN A 66 -4.63 9.43 12.65
CA GLN A 66 -4.91 8.11 12.09
C GLN A 66 -4.01 7.78 10.89
N LEU A 67 -3.83 8.73 9.96
CA LEU A 67 -2.96 8.56 8.80
C LEU A 67 -1.50 8.37 9.23
N CYS A 68 -1.01 9.16 10.18
CA CYS A 68 0.34 9.03 10.72
C CYS A 68 0.58 7.66 11.37
N THR A 69 -0.33 7.21 12.24
CA THR A 69 -0.25 5.88 12.85
C THR A 69 -0.27 4.79 11.79
N LEU A 70 -1.17 4.90 10.81
CA LEU A 70 -1.29 3.91 9.75
C LEU A 70 -0.03 3.82 8.90
N MET A 71 0.53 4.96 8.49
CA MET A 71 1.79 5.01 7.76
C MET A 71 2.93 4.35 8.55
N GLN A 72 2.98 4.59 9.86
CA GLN A 72 4.01 3.98 10.71
C GLN A 72 3.84 2.46 10.81
N THR A 73 2.62 1.95 10.95
CA THR A 73 2.33 0.51 10.90
C THR A 73 2.71 -0.09 9.55
N MET A 74 2.35 0.57 8.43
CA MET A 74 2.73 0.11 7.10
C MET A 74 4.25 0.02 6.92
N LEU A 75 5.00 1.01 7.42
CA LEU A 75 6.46 0.96 7.36
C LEU A 75 7.02 -0.22 8.17
N GLN A 76 6.48 -0.49 9.36
CA GLN A 76 6.89 -1.62 10.19
C GLN A 76 6.58 -2.98 9.54
N ASP A 77 5.40 -3.12 8.91
CA ASP A 77 4.98 -4.34 8.24
C ASP A 77 5.79 -4.61 6.96
N LEU A 78 6.17 -3.55 6.23
CA LEU A 78 6.90 -3.66 4.96
C LEU A 78 8.42 -3.71 5.14
N GLN A 79 8.97 -3.19 6.24
CA GLN A 79 10.41 -3.15 6.46
C GLN A 79 11.11 -4.53 6.37
N PRO A 80 10.54 -5.64 6.90
CA PRO A 80 11.11 -6.97 6.73
C PRO A 80 11.10 -7.50 5.29
N LEU A 81 10.34 -6.87 4.40
CA LEU A 81 10.25 -7.26 2.99
C LEU A 81 11.34 -6.59 2.14
N LEU A 82 12.00 -5.55 2.68
CA LEU A 82 13.04 -4.76 2.02
C LEU A 82 14.47 -5.14 2.43
N SER A 83 14.60 -6.08 3.38
CA SER A 83 15.86 -6.59 3.95
C SER A 83 16.16 -8.00 3.49
#